data_AF-A0A529MFF5-F1
#
_entry.id   AF-A0A529MFF5-F1
#
_cell.length_a   1.000
_cell.length_b   1.000
_cell.length_c   1.000
_cell.angle_alpha   90.00
_cell.angle_beta   90.00
_cell.angle_gamma   90.00
#
_symmetry.space_group_name_H-M   'P 1'
#
loop_
_entity.id
_entity.type
_entity.pdbx_description
1 polymer ?
#
loop_
_entity_poly.entity_id
_entity_poly.type
_entity_poly.pdbx_seq_one_letter_code
_entity_poly.pdbx_strand_id
1 'polypeptide(L)' 'MNALTAIPYAEFGISSNFSFLRGASKPEELVVTAKFYGFSSIGLADRNTVAGVVRAWQQAKV' A
#
# COMPACT_ATOMS: atom_id res chain seq x y z
N MET A 1 -22.24 -20.56 13.52
CA MET A 1 -22.02 -19.12 13.24
C MET A 1 -21.28 -19.05 11.92
N ASN A 2 -21.98 -18.77 10.81
CA ASN A 2 -21.31 -18.53 9.54
C ASN A 2 -20.54 -17.22 9.70
N ALA A 3 -19.21 -17.31 9.86
CA ALA A 3 -18.37 -16.18 9.59
C ALA A 3 -18.70 -15.74 8.16
N LEU A 4 -19.31 -14.58 8.00
CA LEU A 4 -19.41 -13.94 6.69
C LEU A 4 -17.98 -13.90 6.18
N THR A 5 -17.68 -14.68 5.15
CA THR A 5 -16.37 -14.70 4.52
C THR A 5 -16.13 -13.28 4.02
N ALA A 6 -15.44 -12.47 4.81
CA ALA A 6 -15.13 -11.10 4.45
C ALA A 6 -14.37 -11.17 3.13
N ILE A 7 -14.91 -10.53 2.09
CA ILE A 7 -14.25 -10.49 0.80
C ILE A 7 -12.92 -9.75 1.04
N PRO A 8 -11.77 -10.39 0.79
CA PRO A 8 -10.48 -9.77 1.07
C PRO A 8 -10.34 -8.47 0.26
N TYR A 9 -10.15 -7.36 0.96
CA TYR A 9 -10.06 -6.04 0.33
C TYR A 9 -8.64 -5.75 -0.13
N ALA A 10 -8.52 -5.28 -1.37
CA ALA A 10 -7.28 -4.86 -1.99
C ALA A 10 -7.38 -3.38 -2.38
N GLU A 11 -6.50 -2.54 -1.82
CA GLU A 11 -6.44 -1.12 -2.15
C GLU A 11 -5.45 -0.89 -3.30
N PHE A 12 -5.97 -0.72 -4.52
CA PHE A 12 -5.15 -0.76 -5.72
C PHE A 12 -4.42 0.55 -6.06
N GLY A 13 -4.82 1.69 -5.50
CA GLY A 13 -4.45 3.01 -6.02
C GLY A 13 -3.91 3.99 -4.98
N ILE A 14 -2.91 3.60 -4.20
CA ILE A 14 -2.31 4.48 -3.19
C ILE A 14 -1.12 5.27 -3.74
N SER A 15 -0.87 6.44 -3.14
CA SER A 15 0.26 7.31 -3.48
C SER A 15 1.14 7.55 -2.26
N SER A 16 2.45 7.59 -2.47
CA SER A 16 3.46 7.90 -1.46
C SER A 16 4.01 9.31 -1.63
N ASN A 17 4.92 9.70 -0.75
CA ASN A 17 5.67 10.96 -0.83
C ASN A 17 6.52 11.14 -2.10
N PHE A 18 6.67 10.10 -2.93
CA PHE A 18 7.24 10.24 -4.27
C PHE A 18 6.26 10.89 -5.25
N SER A 19 4.97 10.92 -4.94
CA SER A 19 3.99 11.80 -5.59
C SER A 19 4.10 13.22 -5.03
N PHE A 20 5.00 14.03 -5.60
CA PHE A 20 5.27 15.37 -5.09
C PHE A 20 4.02 16.25 -4.97
N LEU A 21 3.96 17.02 -3.88
CA LEU A 21 2.86 17.92 -3.49
C LEU A 21 1.50 17.21 -3.35
N ARG A 22 1.49 15.88 -3.24
CA ARG A 22 0.25 15.08 -3.11
C ARG A 22 0.33 14.01 -2.03
N GLY A 23 1.39 13.20 -2.03
CA GLY A 23 1.58 12.17 -1.01
C GLY A 23 2.47 12.65 0.12
N ALA A 24 2.18 12.21 1.34
CA ALA A 24 2.95 12.53 2.54
C ALA A 24 3.65 11.30 3.13
N SER A 25 2.97 10.16 3.15
CA SER A 25 3.47 8.92 3.73
C SER A 25 4.57 8.28 2.88
N LYS A 26 5.54 7.64 3.53
CA LYS A 26 6.55 6.84 2.83
C LYS A 26 5.94 5.52 2.32
N PRO A 27 6.46 4.95 1.22
CA PRO A 27 5.98 3.66 0.73
C PRO A 27 6.01 2.53 1.77
N GLU A 28 7.04 2.51 2.63
CA GLU A 28 7.19 1.51 3.70
C GLU A 28 6.09 1.63 4.75
N GLU A 29 5.73 2.86 5.12
CA GLU A 29 4.66 3.15 6.09
C GLU A 29 3.29 2.71 5.56
N LEU A 30 3.05 2.91 4.25
CA LEU A 30 1.82 2.48 3.58
C LEU A 30 1.67 0.96 3.61
N VAL A 31 2.75 0.21 3.38
CA VAL A 31 2.76 -1.27 3.45
C VAL A 31 2.45 -1.75 4.86
N VAL A 32 3.12 -1.20 5.88
CA VAL A 32 2.88 -1.56 7.29
C VAL A 32 1.43 -1.29 7.68
N THR A 33 0.91 -0.14 7.26
CA THR A 33 -0.49 0.26 7.55
C THR A 33 -1.48 -0.67 6.88
N ALA A 34 -1.27 -1.06 5.62
CA ALA A 34 -2.13 -2.00 4.91
C ALA A 34 -2.15 -3.39 5.57
N LYS A 35 -0.99 -3.88 6.02
CA LYS A 35 -0.86 -5.13 6.78
C LYS A 35 -1.60 -5.05 8.11
N PHE A 36 -1.49 -3.92 8.82
CA PHE A 36 -2.22 -3.67 10.07
C PHE A 36 -3.74 -3.70 9.89
N TYR A 37 -4.26 -3.13 8.79
CA TYR A 37 -5.70 -3.17 8.47
C TYR A 37 -6.18 -4.50 7.87
N GLY A 38 -5.28 -5.46 7.63
CA GLY A 38 -5.64 -6.77 7.08
C GLY A 38 -6.02 -6.73 5.60
N PHE A 39 -5.50 -5.77 4.84
CA PHE A 39 -5.69 -5.75 3.39
C PHE A 39 -4.96 -6.92 2.74
N SER A 40 -5.56 -7.49 1.71
CA SER A 40 -4.99 -8.63 0.97
C SER A 40 -3.85 -8.21 0.05
N SER A 41 -3.95 -7.02 -0.53
CA SER A 41 -2.89 -6.44 -1.35
C SER A 41 -3.04 -4.91 -1.44
N ILE A 42 -1.97 -4.26 -1.88
CA ILE A 42 -1.96 -2.84 -2.21
C ILE A 42 -1.25 -2.57 -3.52
N GLY A 43 -1.68 -1.53 -4.24
CA GLY A 43 -1.02 -1.03 -5.44
C GLY A 43 -0.44 0.37 -5.23
N LEU A 44 0.88 0.52 -5.41
CA LEU A 44 1.57 1.80 -5.33
C LEU A 44 1.56 2.51 -6.68
N ALA A 45 0.71 3.53 -6.82
CA ALA A 45 0.47 4.29 -8.04
C ALA A 45 0.95 5.74 -7.90
N ASP A 46 2.27 5.93 -7.79
CA ASP A 46 2.86 7.25 -7.69
C ASP A 46 2.76 8.05 -9.01
N ARG A 47 2.52 9.36 -8.90
CA ARG A 47 2.32 10.22 -10.05
C ARG A 47 3.64 10.45 -10.79
N ASN A 48 3.71 10.00 -12.04
CA ASN A 48 4.84 10.21 -12.95
C ASN A 48 6.18 9.66 -12.42
N THR A 49 6.15 8.68 -11.52
CA THR A 49 7.37 8.08 -10.95
C THR A 49 7.11 6.67 -10.43
N VAL A 50 8.19 5.89 -10.34
CA VAL A 50 8.21 4.56 -9.70
C VAL A 50 9.24 4.50 -8.56
N ALA A 51 9.72 5.66 -8.09
CA ALA A 51 10.82 5.76 -7.13
C ALA A 51 10.54 5.05 -5.79
N GLY A 52 9.27 4.94 -5.38
CA GLY A 52 8.86 4.26 -4.15
C GLY A 52 8.69 2.74 -4.25
N VAL A 53 8.69 2.17 -5.46
CA VAL A 53 8.28 0.76 -5.69
C VAL A 53 9.22 -0.23 -5.01
N VAL A 54 10.53 -0.06 -5.16
CA VAL A 54 11.52 -0.99 -4.57
C VAL A 54 11.43 -0.99 -3.04
N ARG A 55 11.21 0.19 -2.44
CA ARG A 55 11.06 0.37 -0.99
C ARG A 55 9.80 -0.31 -0.46
N ALA A 56 8.65 -0.07 -1.10
CA ALA A 56 7.40 -0.75 -0.76
C ALA A 56 7.53 -2.28 -0.91
N TRP A 57 8.15 -2.74 -1.99
CA TRP A 57 8.34 -4.17 -2.25
C TRP A 57 9.26 -4.84 -1.22
N GLN A 58 10.35 -4.18 -0.82
CA GLN A 58 11.23 -4.67 0.24
C GLN A 58 10.49 -4.77 1.57
N GLN A 59 9.69 -3.76 1.93
CA GLN A 59 8.89 -3.79 3.15
C GLN A 59 7.82 -4.88 3.12
N ALA A 60 7.20 -5.14 1.96
CA ALA A 60 6.16 -6.16 1.82
C ALA A 60 6.67 -7.60 1.99
N LYS A 61 7.99 -7.81 1.89
CA LYS A 61 8.63 -9.12 2.10
C LYS A 61 8.87 -9.46 3.58
N VAL A 62 8.68 -8.50 4.49
CA VAL A 62 8.92 -8.65 5.94
C VAL A 62 7.58 -8.79 6.68
#